data_AF-A0A367LW27-F1
#
_entry.id   AF-A0A367LW27-F1
#
_cell.length_a   1.000
_cell.length_b   1.000
_cell.length_c   1.000
_cell.angle_alpha   90.00
_cell.angle_beta   90.00
_cell.angle_gamma   90.00
#
_symmetry.space_group_name_H-M   'P 1'
#
loop_
_entity.id
_entity.type
_entity.pdbx_description
1 polymer ?
#
loop_
_entity_poly.entity_id
_entity_poly.type
_entity_poly.pdbx_seq_one_letter_code
_entity_poly.pdbx_strand_id
1 'polypeptide(L)'
;ADRLKALAAEVADTLFLVMRVYFEKPRTTVGWKGLINDPYLDDSFKIQDGLHIGRQLLRDLAEKGLPTATEALDPISPQYLQDLISWSAIGARTTESQTHREMASGLSSAVGFKNGT
;
A
#
# COMPACT_ATOMS: atom_id res chain seq x y z
N ALA A 1 3.23 -1.75 -14.48
CA ALA A 1 1.78 -1.47 -14.52
C ALA A 1 1.16 -1.87 -15.84
N ASP A 2 1.69 -1.42 -16.99
CA ASP A 2 1.02 -1.62 -18.29
C ASP A 2 0.81 -3.09 -18.68
N ARG A 3 1.79 -3.95 -18.38
CA ARG A 3 1.65 -5.41 -18.55
C ARG A 3 0.51 -6.00 -17.71
N LEU A 4 0.36 -5.54 -16.47
CA LEU A 4 -0.72 -6.00 -15.59
C LEU A 4 -2.07 -5.45 -16.04
N LYS A 5 -2.12 -4.22 -16.57
CA LYS A 5 -3.34 -3.63 -17.12
C LYS A 5 -3.82 -4.39 -18.36
N ALA A 6 -2.91 -4.77 -19.26
CA ALA A 6 -3.23 -5.61 -20.42
C ALA A 6 -3.78 -6.97 -19.97
N LEU A 7 -3.10 -7.65 -19.04
CA LEU A 7 -3.57 -8.91 -18.49
C LEU A 7 -4.93 -8.77 -17.79
N ALA A 8 -5.15 -7.70 -17.02
CA ALA A 8 -6.40 -7.45 -16.33
C ALA A 8 -7.59 -7.33 -17.29
N ALA A 9 -7.37 -6.86 -18.52
CA ALA A 9 -8.40 -6.85 -19.56
C ALA A 9 -8.65 -8.25 -20.14
N GLU A 10 -7.60 -9.05 -20.30
CA GLU A 10 -7.67 -10.41 -20.85
C GLU A 10 -8.45 -11.37 -19.93
N VAL A 11 -8.29 -11.24 -18.61
CA VAL A 11 -8.90 -12.16 -17.62
C VAL A 11 -10.11 -11.59 -16.89
N ALA A 12 -10.68 -10.47 -17.38
CA ALA A 12 -11.70 -9.69 -16.67
C ALA A 12 -13.02 -10.44 -16.41
N ASP A 13 -13.28 -11.52 -17.14
CA ASP A 13 -14.45 -12.38 -17.02
C ASP A 13 -14.42 -13.28 -15.78
N THR A 14 -13.22 -13.53 -15.24
CA THR A 14 -12.98 -14.50 -14.16
C THR A 14 -12.20 -13.92 -12.99
N LEU A 15 -11.33 -12.94 -13.22
CA LEU A 15 -10.42 -12.37 -12.22
C LEU A 15 -10.49 -10.85 -12.19
N PHE A 16 -10.57 -10.29 -10.98
CA PHE A 16 -10.40 -8.86 -10.74
C PHE A 16 -8.99 -8.59 -10.21
N LEU A 17 -8.11 -8.09 -11.08
CA LEU A 17 -6.71 -7.86 -10.72
C LEU A 17 -6.51 -6.49 -10.05
N VAL A 18 -5.86 -6.51 -8.89
CA VAL A 18 -5.46 -5.33 -8.12
C VAL A 18 -3.93 -5.31 -7.99
N MET A 19 -3.31 -4.19 -8.36
CA MET A 19 -1.86 -4.07 -8.31
C MET A 19 -1.38 -3.90 -6.87
N ARG A 20 -0.44 -4.74 -6.45
CA ARG A 20 0.25 -4.56 -5.18
C ARG A 20 1.22 -3.37 -5.25
N VAL A 21 0.98 -2.33 -4.46
CA VAL A 21 1.80 -1.12 -4.34
C VAL A 21 2.14 -0.90 -2.87
N TYR A 22 3.14 -1.66 -2.38
CA TYR A 22 3.56 -1.59 -0.98
C TYR A 22 4.81 -0.72 -0.92
N PHE A 23 4.72 0.43 -0.26
CA PHE A 23 5.86 1.34 -0.14
C PHE A 23 6.86 0.93 0.92
N GLU A 24 6.40 0.20 1.92
CA GLU A 24 7.16 -0.15 3.10
C GLU A 24 7.09 -1.64 3.37
N LYS A 25 8.05 -2.13 4.16
CA LYS A 25 8.04 -3.53 4.58
C LYS A 25 8.57 -3.63 6.00
N PRO A 26 7.77 -4.12 6.97
CA PRO A 26 8.21 -4.27 8.35
C PRO A 26 9.41 -5.24 8.43
N ARG A 27 10.41 -4.89 9.24
CA ARG A 27 11.68 -5.62 9.40
C ARG A 27 11.98 -5.83 10.87
N THR A 28 12.57 -6.98 11.18
CA THR A 28 13.17 -7.29 12.49
C THR A 28 14.64 -6.87 12.58
N THR A 29 15.31 -6.74 11.43
CA THR A 29 16.70 -6.28 11.31
C THR A 29 16.79 -4.88 10.69
N VAL A 30 17.94 -4.22 10.86
CA VAL A 30 18.23 -2.93 10.20
C VAL A 30 18.29 -3.12 8.68
N GLY A 31 17.81 -2.12 7.94
CA GLY A 31 17.85 -2.05 6.49
C GLY A 31 16.84 -1.03 5.96
N TRP A 32 16.81 -0.87 4.63
CA TRP A 32 15.93 0.08 3.96
C TRP A 32 14.45 -0.08 4.38
N LYS A 33 13.87 1.04 4.84
CA LYS A 33 12.54 1.08 5.48
C LYS A 33 11.38 1.16 4.49
N GLY A 34 11.64 1.63 3.27
CA GLY A 34 10.63 1.76 2.23
C GLY A 34 10.66 3.12 1.54
N LEU A 35 9.92 3.25 0.46
CA LEU A 35 9.90 4.43 -0.40
C LEU A 35 9.38 5.67 0.33
N ILE A 36 8.35 5.52 1.18
CA ILE A 36 7.85 6.66 1.96
C ILE A 36 8.93 7.12 2.94
N ASN A 37 9.60 6.20 3.63
CA ASN A 37 10.59 6.55 4.63
C ASN A 37 11.89 7.09 4.02
N ASP A 38 12.42 6.44 2.98
CA ASP A 38 13.72 6.73 2.38
C ASP A 38 13.65 6.63 0.84
N PRO A 39 13.10 7.65 0.16
CA PRO A 39 12.82 7.59 -1.28
C PRO A 39 14.07 7.55 -2.17
N TYR A 40 15.22 7.97 -1.64
CA TYR A 40 16.47 8.09 -2.40
C TYR A 40 17.45 6.94 -2.16
N LEU A 41 17.10 5.98 -1.30
CA LEU A 41 17.93 4.80 -0.99
C LEU A 41 19.31 5.19 -0.42
N ASP A 42 19.38 6.29 0.32
CA ASP A 42 20.61 6.91 0.81
C ASP A 42 20.57 7.23 2.32
N ASP A 43 19.57 6.69 3.04
CA ASP A 43 19.35 6.92 4.46
C ASP A 43 19.12 8.41 4.82
N SER A 44 18.68 9.23 3.86
CA SER A 44 18.39 10.66 4.09
C SER A 44 17.04 10.92 4.76
N PHE A 45 16.17 9.90 4.82
CA PHE A 45 14.84 9.93 5.43
C PHE A 45 13.95 11.10 4.98
N LYS A 46 13.95 11.40 3.67
CA LYS A 46 13.14 12.48 3.08
C LYS A 46 11.67 12.08 2.95
N ILE A 47 11.00 11.92 4.09
CA ILE A 47 9.62 11.39 4.17
C ILE A 47 8.62 12.22 3.36
N GLN A 48 8.76 13.55 3.38
CA GLN A 48 7.91 14.44 2.58
C GLN A 48 8.01 14.10 1.09
N ASP A 49 9.23 13.94 0.57
CA ASP A 49 9.45 13.58 -0.84
C ASP A 49 8.89 12.19 -1.13
N GLY A 50 9.08 11.24 -0.20
CA GLY A 50 8.52 9.90 -0.26
C GLY A 50 7.00 9.89 -0.38
N LEU A 51 6.30 10.71 0.41
CA LEU A 51 4.84 10.88 0.32
C LEU A 51 4.41 11.46 -1.03
N HIS A 52 5.12 12.47 -1.56
CA HIS A 52 4.81 13.06 -2.86
C HIS A 52 5.01 12.04 -3.99
N ILE A 53 6.13 11.31 -3.98
CA ILE A 53 6.45 10.27 -4.96
C ILE A 53 5.43 9.14 -4.89
N GLY A 54 5.13 8.65 -3.68
CA GLY A 54 4.16 7.58 -3.47
C GLY A 54 2.77 7.95 -3.95
N ARG A 55 2.29 9.16 -3.61
CA ARG A 55 0.99 9.66 -4.05
C ARG A 55 0.94 9.88 -5.56
N GLN A 56 1.99 10.43 -6.17
CA GLN A 56 2.07 10.59 -7.63
C GLN A 56 1.94 9.24 -8.33
N LEU A 57 2.69 8.23 -7.88
CA LEU A 57 2.61 6.88 -8.43
C LEU A 57 1.18 6.32 -8.35
N LEU A 58 0.52 6.46 -7.20
CA LEU A 58 -0.87 5.98 -7.04
C LEU A 58 -1.84 6.69 -7.99
N ARG A 59 -1.69 8.02 -8.19
CA ARG A 59 -2.50 8.77 -9.16
C ARG A 59 -2.26 8.28 -10.58
N ASP A 60 -1.01 8.13 -10.99
CA ASP A 60 -0.66 7.65 -12.34
C ASP A 60 -1.25 6.26 -12.62
N LEU A 61 -1.29 5.39 -11.60
CA LEU A 61 -1.91 4.06 -11.71
C LEU A 61 -3.44 4.14 -11.79
N ALA A 62 -4.05 5.03 -11.00
CA ALA A 62 -5.48 5.28 -11.03
C ALA A 62 -5.94 5.85 -12.39
N GLU A 63 -5.18 6.80 -12.97
CA GLU A 63 -5.44 7.35 -14.31
C GLU A 63 -5.36 6.29 -15.41
N LYS A 64 -4.51 5.27 -15.24
CA LYS A 64 -4.45 4.08 -16.10
C LYS A 64 -5.60 3.09 -15.86
N GLY A 65 -6.49 3.37 -14.91
CA GLY A 65 -7.60 2.50 -14.52
C GLY A 65 -7.12 1.19 -13.92
N LEU A 66 -5.99 1.19 -13.18
CA LEU A 66 -5.48 0.02 -12.48
C LEU A 66 -5.67 0.22 -10.96
N PRO A 67 -6.58 -0.52 -10.31
CA PRO A 67 -6.77 -0.40 -8.86
C PRO A 67 -5.52 -0.86 -8.12
N THR A 68 -5.29 -0.27 -6.95
CA THR A 68 -4.08 -0.52 -6.16
C THR A 68 -4.40 -1.07 -4.76
N ALA A 69 -3.46 -1.84 -4.24
CA ALA A 69 -3.52 -2.46 -2.93
C ALA A 69 -2.22 -2.20 -2.15
N THR A 70 -2.35 -1.84 -0.86
CA THR A 70 -1.20 -1.62 0.03
C THR A 70 -1.37 -2.35 1.37
N GLU A 71 -0.37 -2.26 2.24
CA GLU A 71 -0.46 -2.65 3.65
C GLU A 71 -0.49 -1.39 4.52
N ALA A 72 -1.48 -1.29 5.39
CA ALA A 72 -1.59 -0.18 6.33
C ALA A 72 -0.73 -0.49 7.57
N LEU A 73 0.48 0.06 7.59
CA LEU A 73 1.49 -0.20 8.63
C LEU A 73 1.44 0.76 9.81
N ASP A 74 0.90 1.96 9.59
CA ASP A 74 0.79 3.00 10.60
C ASP A 74 -0.50 3.81 10.38
N PRO A 75 -1.05 4.47 11.43
CA PRO A 75 -2.31 5.17 11.35
C PRO A 75 -2.25 6.55 10.66
N ILE A 76 -1.06 7.01 10.25
CA ILE A 76 -0.84 8.35 9.69
C ILE A 76 -0.81 8.29 8.16
N SER A 77 -0.03 7.38 7.57
CA SER A 77 0.13 7.25 6.12
C SER A 77 -1.20 7.16 5.34
N PRO A 78 -2.27 6.48 5.84
CA PRO A 78 -3.56 6.47 5.16
C PRO A 78 -4.14 7.86 4.89
N GLN A 79 -3.92 8.85 5.76
CA GLN A 79 -4.42 10.22 5.56
C GLN A 79 -3.89 10.89 4.27
N TYR A 80 -2.75 10.40 3.75
CA TYR A 80 -2.10 10.94 2.57
C TYR A 80 -2.36 10.15 1.30
N LEU A 81 -2.77 8.88 1.41
CA LEU A 81 -2.72 7.92 0.30
C LEU A 81 -4.02 7.12 0.12
N GLN A 82 -4.86 6.99 1.15
CA GLN A 82 -5.94 6.01 1.20
C GLN A 82 -7.03 6.24 0.15
N ASP A 83 -7.24 7.48 -0.28
CA ASP A 83 -8.20 7.84 -1.33
C ASP A 83 -7.86 7.21 -2.69
N LEU A 84 -6.64 6.72 -2.88
CA LEU A 84 -6.17 6.06 -4.10
C LEU A 84 -5.97 4.53 -3.94
N ILE A 85 -6.37 3.97 -2.79
CA ILE A 85 -6.22 2.56 -2.44
C ILE A 85 -7.59 1.86 -2.52
N SER A 86 -7.68 0.78 -3.31
CA SER A 86 -8.91 0.00 -3.46
C SER A 86 -9.01 -1.15 -2.46
N TRP A 87 -7.89 -1.62 -1.91
CA TRP A 87 -7.84 -2.71 -0.93
C TRP A 87 -6.63 -2.54 -0.01
N SER A 88 -6.80 -2.84 1.28
CA SER A 88 -5.74 -2.72 2.29
C SER A 88 -5.48 -4.03 3.01
N ALA A 89 -4.22 -4.34 3.27
CA ALA A 89 -3.84 -5.42 4.19
C ALA A 89 -3.55 -4.88 5.59
N ILE A 90 -3.93 -5.66 6.61
CA ILE A 90 -3.29 -5.66 7.92
C ILE A 90 -2.37 -6.87 8.01
N GLY A 91 -1.09 -6.60 8.29
CA GLY A 91 -0.03 -7.60 8.32
C GLY A 91 -0.17 -8.63 9.43
N ALA A 92 0.50 -9.77 9.28
CA ALA A 92 0.48 -10.86 10.26
C ALA A 92 0.98 -10.42 11.66
N ARG A 93 1.90 -9.45 11.71
CA ARG A 93 2.47 -8.91 12.95
C ARG A 93 1.62 -7.81 13.60
N THR A 94 0.61 -7.32 12.89
CA THR A 94 -0.25 -6.21 13.32
C THR A 94 -1.73 -6.60 13.38
N THR A 95 -2.09 -7.81 12.93
CA THR A 95 -3.46 -8.33 12.93
C THR A 95 -4.09 -8.41 14.33
N GLU A 96 -3.28 -8.58 15.38
CA GLU A 96 -3.73 -8.60 16.78
C GLU A 96 -3.58 -7.23 17.48
N SER A 97 -3.00 -6.23 16.82
CA SER A 97 -2.84 -4.90 17.38
C SER A 97 -4.18 -4.15 17.38
N GLN A 98 -4.62 -3.71 18.56
CA GLN A 98 -5.86 -2.94 18.71
C GLN A 98 -5.86 -1.68 17.83
N THR A 99 -4.78 -0.89 17.85
CA THR A 99 -4.67 0.33 17.03
C THR A 99 -4.82 0.06 15.54
N HIS A 100 -4.34 -1.08 15.05
CA HIS A 100 -4.50 -1.45 13.64
C HIS A 100 -5.92 -1.91 13.32
N ARG A 101 -6.61 -2.56 14.27
CA ARG A 101 -8.04 -2.93 14.13
C ARG A 101 -8.94 -1.69 14.16
N GLU A 102 -8.62 -0.72 15.02
CA GLU A 102 -9.30 0.58 15.07
C GLU A 102 -9.05 1.38 13.80
N MET A 103 -7.82 1.42 13.30
CA MET A 103 -7.52 2.03 12.00
C MET A 103 -8.34 1.35 10.89
N ALA A 104 -8.36 0.02 10.85
CA ALA A 104 -9.09 -0.74 9.83
C ALA A 104 -10.61 -0.47 9.83
N SER A 105 -11.21 -0.14 10.98
CA SER A 105 -12.64 0.20 11.04
C SER A 105 -12.96 1.55 10.37
N GLY A 106 -11.96 2.41 10.19
CA GLY A 106 -12.09 3.72 9.54
C GLY A 106 -11.57 3.78 8.10
N LEU A 107 -10.97 2.71 7.56
CA LEU A 107 -10.48 2.71 6.17
C LEU A 107 -11.64 2.64 5.17
N SER A 108 -11.61 3.47 4.14
CA SER A 108 -12.65 3.48 3.09
C SER A 108 -12.58 2.31 2.09
N SER A 109 -11.50 1.53 2.13
CA SER A 109 -11.28 0.37 1.26
C SER A 109 -11.64 -0.94 1.97
N ALA A 110 -11.91 -2.02 1.22
CA ALA A 110 -11.94 -3.36 1.80
C ALA A 110 -10.61 -3.71 2.50
N VAL A 111 -10.67 -4.43 3.62
CA VAL A 111 -9.50 -4.77 4.44
C VAL A 111 -9.35 -6.27 4.59
N GLY A 112 -8.15 -6.80 4.34
CA GLY A 112 -7.78 -8.18 4.62
C GLY A 112 -6.82 -8.30 5.81
N PHE A 113 -7.18 -9.14 6.78
CA PHE A 113 -6.32 -9.48 7.92
C PHE A 113 -5.58 -10.79 7.64
N LYS A 114 -4.25 -10.76 7.74
CA LYS A 114 -3.46 -12.00 7.71
C LYS A 114 -3.59 -12.76 9.03
N ASN A 115 -3.44 -14.09 8.97
CA ASN A 115 -3.23 -14.90 10.17
C ASN A 115 -1.89 -14.53 10.83
N GLY A 116 -1.79 -14.81 12.14
CA GLY A 116 -0.54 -14.63 12.89
C GLY A 116 0.58 -15.52 12.34
N THR A 117 1.83 -15.08 12.56
CA THR A 117 3.03 -15.88 12.27
C THR A 117 3.24 -16.98 13.29
#